data_AF-A0A938TC67-F1
#
_entry.id   AF-A0A938TC67-F1
#
_cell.length_a   1.000
_cell.length_b   1.000
_cell.length_c   1.000
_cell.angle_alpha   90.00
_cell.angle_beta   90.00
_cell.angle_gamma   90.00
#
_symmetry.space_group_name_H-M   'P 1'
#
loop_
_entity.id
_entity.type
_entity.pdbx_description
1 polymer ?
#
loop_
_entity_poly.entity_id
_entity_poly.type
_entity_poly.pdbx_seq_one_letter_code
_entity_poly.pdbx_strand_id
1 'polypeptide(L)'
;MNESLRRQLRNLRLSGLAGALDVRLQEAAGHNLSHLEFLELILQDEFNIRQQRQLARRRKGADFRDTRTLQDFDFSFNPSIKRKLIYDLAAGHFIREARDVLLVGPPGVGKSHLAQAIGQEAIKMGFGVLYRSIFDLVRELRDDETLPAGKPLARYLKPDLLIIDDMGLKQLPPRGGEYLFEIIMRRYENRSTLMTSNRPVEEWGKLVGDVPAASAILDRFLHHAEIIHITGRSYRLKDRTTAKNPVDNNDI
;
A
#
# COMPACT_ATOMS: atom_id res chain seq x y z
N MET A 1 27.68 -29.13 15.59
CA MET A 1 28.00 -28.00 14.67
C MET A 1 29.28 -27.30 15.13
N ASN A 2 30.25 -27.11 14.23
CA ASN A 2 31.54 -26.45 14.53
C ASN A 2 31.33 -24.96 14.89
N GLU A 3 31.82 -24.49 16.04
CA GLU A 3 31.63 -23.09 16.49
C GLU A 3 32.23 -22.06 15.53
N SER A 4 33.35 -22.41 14.88
CA SER A 4 33.99 -21.55 13.88
C SER A 4 33.05 -21.28 12.70
N LEU A 5 32.36 -22.32 12.23
CA LEU A 5 31.39 -22.22 11.14
C LEU A 5 30.20 -21.35 11.54
N ARG A 6 29.63 -21.53 12.74
CA ARG A 6 28.54 -20.66 13.23
C ARG A 6 28.93 -19.19 13.26
N ARG A 7 30.15 -18.88 13.68
CA ARG A 7 30.67 -17.51 13.71
C ARG A 7 30.84 -16.93 12.30
N GLN A 8 31.37 -17.70 11.36
CA GLN A 8 31.49 -17.28 9.96
C GLN A 8 30.12 -17.01 9.32
N LEU A 9 29.14 -17.90 9.53
CA LEU A 9 27.77 -17.72 9.03
C LEU A 9 27.12 -16.45 9.57
N ARG A 10 27.33 -16.12 10.85
CA ARG A 10 26.85 -14.85 11.43
C ARG A 10 27.52 -13.64 10.80
N ASN A 11 28.84 -13.67 10.61
CA ASN A 11 29.59 -12.55 10.01
C ASN A 11 29.16 -12.29 8.55
N LEU A 12 28.87 -13.35 7.79
CA LEU A 12 28.34 -13.28 6.42
C LEU A 12 26.83 -12.97 6.37
N ARG A 13 26.17 -12.82 7.53
CA ARG A 13 24.73 -12.60 7.66
C ARG A 13 23.89 -13.71 7.00
N LEU A 14 24.37 -14.96 7.07
CA LEU A 14 23.73 -16.17 6.56
C LEU A 14 22.84 -16.81 7.64
N SER A 15 21.87 -16.03 8.11
CA SER A 15 21.06 -16.41 9.28
C SER A 15 20.05 -17.52 9.02
N GLY A 16 19.61 -17.69 7.77
CA GLY A 16 18.73 -18.77 7.37
C GLY A 16 19.48 -20.09 7.30
N LEU A 17 20.65 -20.08 6.66
CA LEU A 17 21.55 -21.23 6.66
C LEU A 17 21.96 -21.59 8.08
N ALA A 18 22.34 -20.63 8.93
CA ALA A 18 22.72 -20.90 10.32
C ALA A 18 21.62 -21.58 11.16
N GLY A 19 20.34 -21.36 10.82
CA GLY A 19 19.20 -21.98 11.49
C GLY A 19 18.83 -23.36 10.93
N ALA A 20 19.01 -23.58 9.61
CA ALA A 20 18.61 -24.81 8.93
C ALA A 20 19.73 -25.84 8.77
N LEU A 21 21.01 -25.44 8.96
CA LEU A 21 22.17 -26.27 8.62
C LEU A 21 22.17 -27.65 9.25
N ASP A 22 21.84 -27.76 10.54
CA ASP A 22 21.83 -29.04 11.25
C ASP A 22 20.77 -30.00 10.65
N VAL A 23 19.61 -29.48 10.24
CA VAL A 23 18.55 -30.26 9.57
C VAL A 23 19.00 -30.67 8.16
N ARG A 24 19.58 -29.75 7.38
CA ARG A 24 20.02 -30.04 6.02
C ARG A 24 21.20 -31.02 5.96
N LEU A 25 22.08 -31.01 6.96
CA LEU A 25 23.16 -32.00 7.07
C LEU A 25 22.62 -33.42 7.31
N GLN A 26 21.56 -33.56 8.12
CA GLN A 26 20.89 -34.85 8.32
C GLN A 26 20.18 -35.32 7.05
N GLU A 27 19.50 -34.41 6.36
CA GLU A 27 18.82 -34.69 5.09
C GLU A 27 19.81 -35.12 4.00
N ALA A 28 20.96 -34.44 3.87
CA ALA A 28 22.01 -34.82 2.94
C ALA A 28 22.58 -36.22 3.22
N ALA A 29 22.77 -36.56 4.51
CA ALA A 29 23.22 -37.88 4.92
C ALA A 29 22.17 -38.97 4.69
N GLY A 30 20.88 -38.66 4.87
CA GLY A 30 19.78 -39.61 4.67
C GLY A 30 19.40 -39.84 3.22
N HIS A 31 19.54 -38.83 2.35
CA HIS A 31 19.13 -38.89 0.95
C HIS A 31 20.29 -39.02 -0.06
N ASN A 32 21.55 -39.15 0.41
CA ASN A 32 22.75 -39.19 -0.44
C ASN A 32 22.81 -38.03 -1.44
N LEU A 33 22.49 -36.81 -0.99
CA LEU A 33 22.56 -35.62 -1.82
C LEU A 33 24.00 -35.41 -2.30
N SER A 34 24.15 -35.07 -3.58
CA SER A 34 25.42 -34.60 -4.11
C SER A 34 25.84 -33.28 -3.44
N HIS A 35 27.13 -32.98 -3.46
CA HIS A 35 27.65 -31.71 -2.94
C HIS A 35 26.99 -30.48 -3.58
N LEU A 36 26.62 -30.60 -4.87
CA LEU A 36 25.99 -29.53 -5.62
C LEU A 36 24.53 -29.34 -5.17
N GLU A 37 23.75 -30.42 -5.07
CA GLU A 37 22.37 -30.37 -4.57
C GLU A 37 22.29 -29.83 -3.14
N PHE A 38 23.22 -30.26 -2.27
CA PHE A 38 23.32 -29.73 -0.92
C PHE A 38 23.60 -28.22 -0.91
N LEU A 39 24.54 -27.76 -1.75
CA LEU A 39 24.87 -26.33 -1.86
C LEU A 39 23.69 -25.50 -2.38
N GLU A 40 22.98 -25.99 -3.40
CA GLU A 40 21.77 -25.32 -3.92
C GLU A 40 20.71 -25.17 -2.83
N LEU A 41 20.48 -26.24 -2.06
CA LEU A 41 19.43 -26.31 -1.06
C LEU A 41 19.70 -25.38 0.14
N ILE A 42 20.94 -25.32 0.65
CA ILE A 42 21.29 -24.39 1.73
C ILE A 42 21.27 -22.92 1.28
N LEU A 43 21.63 -22.64 0.02
CA LEU A 43 21.54 -21.29 -0.54
C LEU A 43 20.08 -20.87 -0.76
N GLN A 44 19.23 -21.81 -1.16
CA GLN A 44 17.80 -21.59 -1.32
C GLN A 44 17.13 -21.23 0.02
N ASP A 45 17.51 -21.89 1.11
CA ASP A 45 17.01 -21.56 2.46
C ASP A 45 17.36 -20.12 2.87
N GLU A 46 18.63 -19.73 2.67
CA GLU A 46 19.06 -18.35 2.96
C GLU A 46 18.32 -17.34 2.08
N PHE A 47 18.20 -17.63 0.78
CA PHE A 47 17.47 -16.79 -0.16
C PHE A 47 16.02 -16.60 0.27
N ASN A 48 15.31 -17.68 0.60
CA ASN A 48 13.93 -17.66 1.04
C ASN A 48 13.75 -16.82 2.31
N ILE A 49 14.63 -16.98 3.31
CA ILE A 49 14.56 -16.23 4.56
C ILE A 49 14.86 -14.75 4.33
N ARG A 50 15.80 -14.40 3.46
CA ARG A 50 16.07 -13.00 3.09
C ARG A 50 14.87 -12.37 2.39
N GLN A 51 14.27 -13.06 1.44
CA GLN A 51 13.07 -12.59 0.73
C GLN A 51 11.91 -12.37 1.71
N GLN A 52 11.62 -13.34 2.58
CA GLN A 52 10.57 -13.22 3.59
C GLN A 52 10.80 -12.02 4.53
N ARG A 53 12.04 -11.83 5.01
CA ARG A 53 12.37 -10.67 5.87
C ARG A 53 12.28 -9.35 5.12
N GLN A 54 12.65 -9.31 3.84
CA GLN A 54 12.51 -8.11 3.03
C GLN A 54 11.03 -7.76 2.84
N LEU A 55 10.20 -8.74 2.49
CA LEU A 55 8.75 -8.58 2.36
C LEU A 55 8.11 -8.12 3.68
N ALA A 56 8.46 -8.75 4.81
CA ALA A 56 7.96 -8.38 6.13
C ALA A 56 8.34 -6.94 6.52
N ARG A 57 9.59 -6.53 6.23
CA ARG A 57 10.03 -5.15 6.45
C ARG A 57 9.27 -4.15 5.59
N ARG A 58 9.07 -4.43 4.30
CA ARG A 58 8.27 -3.56 3.41
C ARG A 58 6.82 -3.47 3.87
N ARG A 59 6.20 -4.59 4.22
CA ARG A 59 4.83 -4.64 4.75
C ARG A 59 4.67 -3.83 6.03
N LYS A 60 5.64 -3.92 6.95
CA LYS A 60 5.66 -3.09 8.16
C LYS A 60 5.87 -1.60 7.83
N GLY A 61 6.76 -1.29 6.89
CA GLY A 61 7.04 0.08 6.46
C GLY A 61 5.85 0.75 5.75
N ALA A 62 4.98 -0.05 5.12
CA ALA A 62 3.80 0.46 4.44
C ALA A 62 2.70 0.99 5.36
N ASP A 63 2.69 0.60 6.63
CA ASP A 63 1.78 1.16 7.65
C ASP A 63 0.29 1.14 7.23
N PHE A 64 -0.12 0.05 6.56
CA PHE A 64 -1.52 -0.13 6.17
C PHE A 64 -2.44 -0.18 7.38
N ARG A 65 -3.63 0.41 7.25
CA ARG A 65 -4.67 0.38 8.28
C ARG A 65 -5.12 -1.05 8.56
N ASP A 66 -5.41 -1.80 7.49
CA ASP A 66 -5.86 -3.19 7.55
C ASP A 66 -5.09 -4.05 6.53
N THR A 67 -5.08 -5.37 6.73
CA THR A 67 -4.64 -6.29 5.66
C THR A 67 -5.81 -6.55 4.71
N ARG A 68 -5.87 -5.80 3.60
CA ARG A 68 -6.85 -6.00 2.53
C ARG A 68 -6.16 -6.55 1.29
N THR A 69 -6.71 -7.60 0.69
CA THR A 69 -6.18 -8.19 -0.53
C THR A 69 -7.18 -8.11 -1.68
N LEU A 70 -6.72 -8.34 -2.91
CA LEU A 70 -7.62 -8.41 -4.06
C LEU A 70 -8.51 -9.66 -4.03
N GLN A 71 -8.05 -10.75 -3.39
CA GLN A 71 -8.86 -11.95 -3.22
C GLN A 71 -10.09 -11.69 -2.34
N ASP A 72 -9.96 -10.83 -1.34
CA ASP A 72 -11.05 -10.47 -0.43
C ASP A 72 -12.06 -9.48 -1.04
N PHE A 73 -11.81 -8.98 -2.25
CA PHE A 73 -12.65 -7.97 -2.87
C PHE A 73 -13.79 -8.60 -3.69
N ASP A 74 -15.02 -8.40 -3.23
CA ASP A 74 -16.22 -8.85 -3.92
C ASP A 74 -16.58 -7.92 -5.09
N PHE A 75 -15.98 -8.17 -6.26
CA PHE A 75 -16.31 -7.48 -7.50
C PHE A 75 -17.73 -7.74 -8.02
N SER A 76 -18.44 -8.76 -7.51
CA SER A 76 -19.84 -8.99 -7.89
C SER A 76 -20.79 -7.98 -7.24
N PHE A 77 -20.39 -7.43 -6.08
CA PHE A 77 -21.19 -6.44 -5.35
C PHE A 77 -21.28 -5.09 -6.07
N ASN A 78 -20.18 -4.64 -6.69
CA ASN A 78 -20.11 -3.39 -7.46
C ASN A 78 -19.55 -3.67 -8.88
N PRO A 79 -20.41 -4.04 -9.86
CA PRO A 79 -19.98 -4.42 -11.20
C PRO A 79 -19.46 -3.25 -12.06
N SER A 80 -19.67 -2.01 -11.62
CA SER A 80 -19.08 -0.80 -12.21
C SER A 80 -17.55 -0.82 -12.19
N ILE A 81 -16.95 -1.56 -11.25
CA ILE A 81 -15.50 -1.68 -11.09
C ILE A 81 -14.98 -2.68 -12.12
N LYS A 82 -14.32 -2.17 -13.16
CA LYS A 82 -13.72 -3.01 -14.20
C LYS A 82 -12.56 -3.84 -13.62
N ARG A 83 -12.79 -5.14 -13.42
CA ARG A 83 -11.76 -6.09 -12.90
C ARG A 83 -10.44 -5.98 -13.64
N LYS A 84 -10.47 -6.00 -14.98
CA LYS A 84 -9.28 -5.91 -15.84
C LYS A 84 -8.39 -4.73 -15.47
N LEU A 85 -9.01 -3.58 -15.22
CA LEU A 85 -8.29 -2.36 -14.87
C LEU A 85 -7.62 -2.45 -13.50
N ILE A 86 -8.33 -2.97 -12.49
CA ILE A 86 -7.76 -3.15 -11.14
C ILE A 86 -6.59 -4.13 -11.15
N TYR A 87 -6.68 -5.22 -11.92
CA TYR A 87 -5.58 -6.17 -12.06
C TYR A 87 -4.38 -5.59 -12.82
N ASP A 88 -4.62 -4.71 -13.79
CA ASP A 88 -3.54 -3.98 -14.47
C ASP A 88 -2.79 -3.04 -13.53
N LEU A 89 -3.53 -2.30 -12.70
CA LEU A 89 -2.93 -1.51 -11.61
C LEU A 89 -2.17 -2.39 -10.62
N ALA A 90 -2.72 -3.54 -10.26
CA ALA A 90 -2.07 -4.50 -9.36
C ALA A 90 -0.79 -5.12 -9.94
N ALA A 91 -0.64 -5.13 -11.27
CA ALA A 91 0.60 -5.54 -11.94
C ALA A 91 1.71 -4.46 -11.86
N GLY A 92 1.38 -3.26 -11.35
CA GLY A 92 2.36 -2.24 -10.97
C GLY A 92 3.03 -1.52 -12.13
N HIS A 93 2.48 -1.61 -13.35
CA HIS A 93 3.01 -0.90 -14.52
C HIS A 93 3.04 0.61 -14.28
N PHE A 94 1.96 1.17 -13.73
CA PHE A 94 1.89 2.60 -13.39
C PHE A 94 2.99 3.05 -12.41
N ILE A 95 3.43 2.17 -11.49
CA ILE A 95 4.53 2.45 -10.53
C ILE A 95 5.87 2.56 -11.26
N ARG A 96 6.12 1.69 -12.22
CA ARG A 96 7.36 1.71 -13.02
C ARG A 96 7.44 2.92 -13.94
N GLU A 97 6.29 3.37 -14.42
CA GLU A 97 6.15 4.51 -15.32
C GLU A 97 6.02 5.85 -14.58
N ALA A 98 6.10 5.85 -13.24
CA ALA A 98 5.89 7.05 -12.41
C ALA A 98 4.54 7.76 -12.68
N ARG A 99 3.51 7.00 -13.07
CA ARG A 99 2.14 7.49 -13.25
C ARG A 99 1.37 7.48 -11.94
N ASP A 100 0.35 8.31 -11.85
CA ASP A 100 -0.49 8.46 -10.65
C ASP A 100 -1.84 7.76 -10.84
N VAL A 101 -2.56 7.52 -9.75
CA VAL A 101 -3.90 6.90 -9.79
C VAL A 101 -4.83 7.64 -8.84
N LEU A 102 -6.04 7.95 -9.30
CA LEU A 102 -7.07 8.56 -8.48
C LEU A 102 -8.33 7.71 -8.46
N LEU A 103 -8.68 7.17 -7.29
CA LEU A 103 -9.96 6.47 -7.08
C LEU A 103 -11.00 7.46 -6.55
N VAL A 104 -12.03 7.77 -7.35
CA VAL A 104 -13.09 8.72 -6.97
C VAL A 104 -14.43 8.00 -6.82
N GLY A 105 -15.19 8.28 -5.77
CA GLY A 105 -16.53 7.71 -5.61
C GLY A 105 -17.11 7.92 -4.21
N PRO A 106 -18.39 7.60 -3.97
CA PRO A 106 -19.01 7.82 -2.67
C PRO A 106 -18.40 6.93 -1.56
N PRO A 107 -18.65 7.23 -0.28
CA PRO A 107 -18.14 6.42 0.82
C PRO A 107 -18.64 4.98 0.77
N GLY A 108 -17.77 4.02 1.12
CA GLY A 108 -18.14 2.62 1.27
C GLY A 108 -18.17 1.79 -0.02
N VAL A 109 -17.80 2.34 -1.17
CA VAL A 109 -17.76 1.58 -2.46
C VAL A 109 -16.50 0.73 -2.67
N GLY A 110 -15.53 0.78 -1.75
CA GLY A 110 -14.34 -0.07 -1.80
C GLY A 110 -13.02 0.61 -2.15
N LYS A 111 -12.97 1.95 -2.31
CA LYS A 111 -11.76 2.71 -2.69
C LYS A 111 -10.53 2.40 -1.82
N SER A 112 -10.67 2.56 -0.49
CA SER A 112 -9.59 2.29 0.47
C SER A 112 -9.17 0.82 0.49
N HIS A 113 -10.09 -0.12 0.19
CA HIS A 113 -9.75 -1.54 0.07
C HIS A 113 -8.87 -1.76 -1.15
N LEU A 114 -9.31 -1.26 -2.32
CA LEU A 114 -8.57 -1.40 -3.58
C LEU A 114 -7.19 -0.74 -3.48
N ALA A 115 -7.10 0.46 -2.92
CA ALA A 115 -5.84 1.17 -2.70
C ALA A 115 -4.84 0.33 -1.88
N GLN A 116 -5.29 -0.22 -0.75
CA GLN A 116 -4.45 -1.09 0.09
C GLN A 116 -4.10 -2.40 -0.61
N ALA A 117 -5.06 -3.01 -1.32
CA ALA A 117 -4.84 -4.26 -2.04
C ALA A 117 -3.81 -4.12 -3.17
N ILE A 118 -3.89 -3.04 -3.96
CA ILE A 118 -2.88 -2.68 -4.97
C ILE A 118 -1.52 -2.45 -4.29
N GLY A 119 -1.50 -1.75 -3.15
CA GLY A 119 -0.29 -1.57 -2.35
C GLY A 119 0.33 -2.89 -1.87
N GLN A 120 -0.47 -3.87 -1.49
CA GLN A 120 0.04 -5.19 -1.09
C GLN A 120 0.67 -5.93 -2.27
N GLU A 121 0.07 -5.89 -3.45
CA GLU A 121 0.67 -6.49 -4.65
C GLU A 121 1.97 -5.78 -5.03
N ALA A 122 2.03 -4.45 -4.90
CA ALA A 122 3.25 -3.67 -5.10
C ALA A 122 4.39 -4.10 -4.16
N ILE A 123 4.09 -4.38 -2.89
CA ILE A 123 5.09 -4.89 -1.94
C ILE A 123 5.61 -6.27 -2.33
N LYS A 124 4.74 -7.16 -2.83
CA LYS A 124 5.15 -8.49 -3.33
C LYS A 124 6.07 -8.38 -4.55
N MET A 125 5.87 -7.36 -5.39
CA MET A 125 6.76 -7.04 -6.51
C MET A 125 8.07 -6.35 -6.09
N GLY A 126 8.23 -6.05 -4.80
CA GLY A 126 9.45 -5.48 -4.25
C GLY A 126 9.48 -3.95 -4.15
N PHE A 127 8.36 -3.28 -4.44
CA PHE A 127 8.24 -1.83 -4.27
C PHE A 127 8.12 -1.45 -2.79
N GLY A 128 8.75 -0.33 -2.42
CA GLY A 128 8.50 0.37 -1.18
C GLY A 128 7.17 1.12 -1.26
N VAL A 129 6.27 0.84 -0.33
CA VAL A 129 4.95 1.47 -0.28
C VAL A 129 4.80 2.19 1.06
N LEU A 130 4.05 3.29 1.09
CA LEU A 130 3.56 3.92 2.31
C LEU A 130 2.07 4.24 2.16
N TYR A 131 1.26 3.89 3.15
CA TYR A 131 -0.15 4.23 3.24
C TYR A 131 -0.37 5.23 4.37
N ARG A 132 -1.10 6.31 4.08
CA ARG A 132 -1.56 7.26 5.10
C ARG A 132 -2.88 7.88 4.73
N SER A 133 -3.70 8.22 5.74
CA SER A 133 -4.84 9.11 5.51
C SER A 133 -4.32 10.53 5.24
N ILE A 134 -5.03 11.31 4.42
CA ILE A 134 -4.64 12.70 4.16
C ILE A 134 -4.59 13.54 5.46
N PHE A 135 -5.47 13.25 6.43
CA PHE A 135 -5.52 13.98 7.69
C PHE A 135 -4.33 13.67 8.61
N ASP A 136 -3.92 12.40 8.66
CA ASP A 136 -2.74 12.02 9.44
C ASP A 136 -1.45 12.52 8.78
N LEU A 137 -1.39 12.50 7.45
CA LEU A 137 -0.30 13.09 6.69
C LEU A 137 -0.14 14.59 7.01
N VAL A 138 -1.23 15.35 6.92
CA VAL A 138 -1.21 16.80 7.23
C VAL A 138 -0.85 17.04 8.70
N ARG A 139 -1.37 16.24 9.63
CA ARG A 139 -1.04 16.34 11.05
C ARG A 139 0.46 16.10 11.29
N GLU A 140 1.01 15.02 10.73
CA GLU A 140 2.42 14.64 10.89
C GLU A 140 3.37 15.71 10.33
N LEU A 141 3.03 16.34 9.20
CA LEU A 141 3.85 17.41 8.63
C LEU A 141 3.74 18.73 9.40
N ARG A 142 2.54 19.05 9.89
CA ARG A 142 2.33 20.27 10.68
C ARG A 142 3.05 20.21 12.03
N ASP A 143 2.94 19.09 12.74
CA ASP A 143 3.51 18.96 14.08
C ASP A 143 5.06 19.04 14.04
N ASP A 144 5.68 18.80 12.88
CA ASP A 144 7.13 18.83 12.66
C ASP A 144 7.71 20.19 12.28
N GLU A 145 6.90 21.22 12.00
CA GLU A 145 7.43 22.60 11.83
C GLU A 145 8.18 23.12 13.08
N THR A 146 8.05 22.40 14.19
CA THR A 146 8.72 22.65 15.46
C THR A 146 10.08 21.95 15.62
N LEU A 147 10.49 21.10 14.66
CA LEU A 147 11.73 20.31 14.67
C LEU A 147 12.71 20.75 13.55
N PRO A 148 14.03 20.49 13.67
CA PRO A 148 14.99 20.89 12.65
C PRO A 148 14.68 20.25 11.29
N ALA A 149 14.61 21.10 10.27
CA ALA A 149 13.93 20.89 8.99
C ALA A 149 14.26 19.58 8.25
N GLY A 150 13.21 18.90 7.77
CA GLY A 150 13.27 18.02 6.59
C GLY A 150 13.12 16.51 6.81
N LYS A 151 12.92 16.01 8.04
CA LYS A 151 12.87 14.55 8.30
C LYS A 151 11.56 13.84 7.90
N PRO A 152 10.36 14.38 8.15
CA PRO A 152 9.11 13.67 7.84
C PRO A 152 8.71 13.78 6.38
N LEU A 153 9.02 14.89 5.69
CA LEU A 153 8.76 14.98 4.25
C LEU A 153 9.48 13.85 3.50
N ALA A 154 10.73 13.54 3.88
CA ALA A 154 11.47 12.43 3.32
C ALA A 154 10.77 11.07 3.49
N ARG A 155 9.95 10.88 4.54
CA ARG A 155 9.14 9.66 4.74
C ARG A 155 8.10 9.50 3.63
N TYR A 156 7.52 10.60 3.15
CA TYR A 156 6.52 10.62 2.09
C TYR A 156 7.13 10.62 0.69
N LEU A 157 8.38 11.07 0.52
CA LEU A 157 9.05 11.11 -0.78
C LEU A 157 9.80 9.82 -1.14
N LYS A 158 10.32 9.09 -0.14
CA LYS A 158 11.13 7.87 -0.36
C LYS A 158 10.40 6.68 -0.99
N PRO A 159 9.12 6.36 -0.63
CA PRO A 159 8.44 5.20 -1.16
C PRO A 159 8.26 5.27 -2.69
N ASP A 160 8.36 4.11 -3.35
CA ASP A 160 8.06 3.95 -4.77
C ASP A 160 6.59 4.29 -5.05
N LEU A 161 5.70 3.84 -4.15
CA LEU A 161 4.27 4.17 -4.17
C LEU A 161 3.85 4.83 -2.85
N LEU A 162 3.28 6.03 -2.94
CA LEU A 162 2.61 6.69 -1.82
C LEU A 162 1.09 6.56 -1.99
N ILE A 163 0.40 6.00 -1.00
CA ILE A 163 -1.06 5.93 -0.97
C ILE A 163 -1.59 6.97 0.00
N ILE A 164 -2.38 7.92 -0.50
CA ILE A 164 -3.04 8.97 0.28
C ILE A 164 -4.55 8.70 0.27
N ASP A 165 -5.08 8.25 1.40
CA ASP A 165 -6.48 7.84 1.51
C ASP A 165 -7.38 8.93 2.11
N ASP A 166 -8.69 8.78 1.91
CA ASP A 166 -9.76 9.55 2.59
C ASP A 166 -9.88 11.05 2.23
N MET A 167 -9.45 11.46 1.03
CA MET A 167 -9.70 12.83 0.55
C MET A 167 -11.21 13.10 0.43
N GLY A 168 -11.63 14.33 0.72
CA GLY A 168 -13.02 14.76 0.57
C GLY A 168 -14.01 14.31 1.66
N LEU A 169 -13.52 13.76 2.80
CA LEU A 169 -14.37 13.53 3.97
C LEU A 169 -14.68 14.82 4.75
N LYS A 170 -13.68 15.70 4.89
CA LYS A 170 -13.74 16.99 5.58
C LYS A 170 -12.78 17.95 4.90
N GLN A 171 -12.91 19.24 5.18
CA GLN A 171 -11.89 20.22 4.79
C GLN A 171 -10.56 19.90 5.47
N LEU A 172 -9.47 20.15 4.77
CA LEU A 172 -8.14 20.00 5.32
C LEU A 172 -7.91 21.07 6.40
N PRO A 173 -7.11 20.77 7.44
CA PRO A 173 -6.61 21.79 8.35
C PRO A 173 -5.88 22.92 7.59
N PRO A 174 -5.74 24.12 8.20
CA PRO A 174 -4.93 25.20 7.62
C PRO A 174 -3.56 24.70 7.17
N ARG A 175 -3.09 25.20 6.02
CA ARG A 175 -1.84 24.78 5.36
C ARG A 175 -1.78 23.32 4.90
N GLY A 176 -2.84 22.52 5.12
CA GLY A 176 -2.92 21.14 4.63
C GLY A 176 -2.78 21.03 3.11
N GLY A 177 -3.29 22.04 2.39
CA GLY A 177 -3.09 22.19 0.96
C GLY A 177 -1.63 22.34 0.54
N GLU A 178 -0.89 23.20 1.24
CA GLU A 178 0.53 23.47 0.96
C GLU A 178 1.37 22.20 1.14
N TYR A 179 1.12 21.43 2.21
CA TYR A 179 1.82 20.17 2.45
C TYR A 179 1.53 19.11 1.39
N LEU A 180 0.26 18.96 1.01
CA LEU A 180 -0.12 18.04 -0.07
C LEU A 180 0.52 18.47 -1.39
N PHE A 181 0.49 19.77 -1.70
CA PHE A 181 1.12 20.33 -2.89
C PHE A 181 2.62 20.04 -2.93
N GLU A 182 3.33 20.25 -1.83
CA GLU A 182 4.76 19.98 -1.77
C GLU A 182 5.10 18.50 -2.04
N ILE A 183 4.32 17.57 -1.49
CA ILE A 183 4.49 16.14 -1.77
C ILE A 183 4.24 15.84 -3.24
N ILE A 184 3.10 16.27 -3.79
CA ILE A 184 2.72 16.00 -5.17
C ILE A 184 3.77 16.59 -6.12
N MET A 185 4.18 17.83 -5.89
CA MET A 185 5.19 18.50 -6.72
C MET A 185 6.53 17.78 -6.72
N ARG A 186 7.01 17.31 -5.57
CA ARG A 186 8.30 16.59 -5.48
C ARG A 186 8.25 15.15 -5.97
N ARG A 187 7.06 14.55 -6.04
CA ARG A 187 6.86 13.18 -6.55
C ARG A 187 6.52 13.14 -8.04
N TYR A 188 5.96 14.22 -8.58
CA TYR A 188 5.62 14.38 -9.98
C TYR A 188 6.76 13.94 -10.90
N GLU A 189 6.44 13.05 -11.86
CA GLU A 189 7.36 12.40 -12.82
C GLU A 189 8.53 11.60 -12.21
N ASN A 190 8.59 11.46 -10.88
CA ASN A 190 9.67 10.77 -10.19
C ASN A 190 9.20 9.48 -9.50
N ARG A 191 8.02 9.52 -8.87
CA ARG A 191 7.45 8.43 -8.05
C ARG A 191 5.93 8.47 -8.09
N SER A 192 5.28 7.32 -8.05
CA SER A 192 3.83 7.22 -8.18
C SER A 192 3.09 7.52 -6.88
N THR A 193 1.90 8.09 -7.02
CA THR A 193 0.98 8.42 -5.95
C THR A 193 -0.41 7.88 -6.30
N LEU A 194 -0.99 7.11 -5.38
CA LEU A 194 -2.37 6.65 -5.48
C LEU A 194 -3.20 7.40 -4.44
N MET A 195 -4.20 8.14 -4.88
CA MET A 195 -5.11 8.86 -4.00
C MET A 195 -6.52 8.27 -4.05
N THR A 196 -7.25 8.37 -2.94
CA THR A 196 -8.71 8.15 -2.95
C THR A 196 -9.45 9.41 -2.56
N SER A 197 -10.60 9.65 -3.20
CA SER A 197 -11.46 10.80 -2.91
C SER A 197 -12.93 10.43 -2.85
N ASN A 198 -13.60 10.98 -1.84
CA ASN A 198 -15.06 10.92 -1.69
C ASN A 198 -15.79 12.04 -2.43
N ARG A 199 -15.04 13.00 -3.00
CA ARG A 199 -15.55 14.14 -3.74
C ARG A 199 -14.92 14.20 -5.14
N PRO A 200 -15.64 14.75 -6.13
CA PRO A 200 -15.07 14.95 -7.46
C PRO A 200 -13.98 16.03 -7.41
N VAL A 201 -13.08 16.05 -8.39
CA VAL A 201 -11.86 16.89 -8.37
C VAL A 201 -12.16 18.38 -8.38
N GLU A 202 -13.30 18.77 -8.96
CA GLU A 202 -13.80 20.13 -9.02
C GLU A 202 -14.13 20.70 -7.63
N GLU A 203 -14.41 19.84 -6.66
CA GLU A 203 -14.67 20.25 -5.27
C GLU A 203 -13.38 20.41 -4.45
N TRP A 204 -12.20 20.05 -4.99
CA TRP A 204 -10.95 20.08 -4.22
C TRP A 204 -10.53 21.49 -3.81
N GLY A 205 -10.84 22.52 -4.59
CA GLY A 205 -10.59 23.91 -4.18
C GLY A 205 -11.23 24.25 -2.82
N LYS A 206 -12.45 23.78 -2.57
CA LYS A 206 -13.16 23.97 -1.29
C LYS A 206 -12.60 23.11 -0.16
N LEU A 207 -12.07 21.93 -0.48
CA LEU A 207 -11.52 20.98 0.49
C LEU A 207 -10.13 21.40 0.96
N VAL A 208 -9.35 21.94 0.04
CA VAL A 208 -7.99 22.44 0.27
C VAL A 208 -8.01 23.80 0.97
N GLY A 209 -9.03 24.63 0.71
CA GLY A 209 -9.15 25.97 1.29
C GLY A 209 -8.34 27.04 0.55
N ASP A 210 -7.66 26.66 -0.53
CA ASP A 210 -6.88 27.52 -1.42
C ASP A 210 -7.07 27.03 -2.86
N VAL A 211 -7.78 27.83 -3.67
CA VAL A 211 -8.12 27.48 -5.06
C VAL A 211 -6.88 27.47 -5.95
N PRO A 212 -5.99 28.48 -5.94
CA PRO A 212 -4.69 28.40 -6.61
C PRO A 212 -3.88 27.14 -6.27
N ALA A 213 -3.75 26.80 -4.98
CA ALA A 213 -3.01 25.60 -4.58
C ALA A 213 -3.68 24.31 -5.09
N ALA A 214 -5.01 24.21 -4.98
CA ALA A 214 -5.75 23.08 -5.50
C ALA A 214 -5.58 22.92 -7.02
N SER A 215 -5.64 24.01 -7.79
CA SER A 215 -5.40 23.98 -9.23
C SER A 215 -3.99 23.51 -9.55
N ALA A 216 -2.97 23.98 -8.81
CA ALA A 216 -1.58 23.57 -9.01
C ALA A 216 -1.32 22.09 -8.64
N ILE A 217 -2.04 21.55 -7.65
CA ILE A 217 -2.05 20.12 -7.32
C ILE A 217 -2.68 19.33 -8.46
N LEU A 218 -3.88 19.72 -8.89
CA LEU A 218 -4.62 19.01 -9.92
C LEU A 218 -3.87 19.00 -11.25
N ASP A 219 -3.28 20.12 -11.64
CA ASP A 219 -2.47 20.24 -12.85
C ASP A 219 -1.34 19.18 -12.90
N ARG A 220 -0.56 19.05 -11.83
CA ARG A 220 0.56 18.10 -11.76
C ARG A 220 0.10 16.66 -11.55
N PHE A 221 -0.79 16.45 -10.59
CA PHE A 221 -1.26 15.10 -10.24
C PHE A 221 -2.05 14.48 -11.39
N LEU A 222 -2.94 15.24 -12.03
CA LEU A 222 -3.82 14.69 -13.06
C LEU A 222 -3.18 14.59 -14.44
N HIS A 223 -2.03 15.24 -14.69
CA HIS A 223 -1.37 15.19 -16.00
C HIS A 223 -1.07 13.75 -16.47
N HIS A 224 -0.68 12.88 -15.53
CA HIS A 224 -0.41 11.45 -15.80
C HIS A 224 -1.21 10.50 -14.90
N ALA A 225 -2.28 11.00 -14.26
CA ALA A 225 -3.11 10.15 -13.43
C ALA A 225 -4.13 9.35 -14.24
N GLU A 226 -4.27 8.08 -13.88
CA GLU A 226 -5.44 7.31 -14.24
C GLU A 226 -6.57 7.56 -13.23
N ILE A 227 -7.65 8.22 -13.68
CA ILE A 227 -8.82 8.53 -12.86
C ILE A 227 -9.85 7.41 -13.00
N ILE A 228 -10.16 6.74 -11.89
CA ILE A 228 -11.12 5.65 -11.83
C ILE A 228 -12.33 6.09 -10.99
N HIS A 229 -13.44 6.30 -11.68
CA HIS A 229 -14.73 6.56 -11.04
C HIS A 229 -15.38 5.25 -10.60
N ILE A 230 -15.59 5.11 -9.30
CA ILE A 230 -16.24 3.96 -8.68
C ILE A 230 -17.63 4.41 -8.21
N THR A 231 -18.65 3.90 -8.87
CA THR A 231 -20.06 4.07 -8.47
C THR A 231 -20.58 2.77 -7.85
N GLY A 232 -21.62 2.83 -7.03
CA GLY A 232 -22.22 1.63 -6.47
C GLY A 232 -22.78 1.83 -5.07
N ARG A 233 -23.25 0.73 -4.50
CA ARG A 233 -23.80 0.72 -3.13
C ARG A 233 -22.66 0.70 -2.13
N SER A 234 -22.92 1.23 -0.93
CA SER A 234 -21.98 1.13 0.18
C SER A 234 -21.95 -0.30 0.70
N TYR A 235 -20.78 -0.96 0.62
CA TYR A 235 -20.57 -2.31 1.14
C TYR A 235 -20.81 -2.36 2.65
N ARG A 236 -20.51 -1.29 3.38
CA ARG A 236 -20.72 -1.16 4.84
C ARG A 236 -22.19 -1.24 5.26
N LEU A 237 -23.13 -1.03 4.33
CA LEU A 237 -24.58 -1.10 4.60
C LEU A 237 -25.18 -2.48 4.27
N LYS A 238 -24.42 -3.39 3.65
CA LYS A 238 -24.83 -4.75 3.31
C LYS A 238 -25.25 -5.54 4.55
N ASP A 239 -24.44 -5.49 5.61
CA ASP A 239 -24.71 -6.24 6.85
C ASP A 239 -25.85 -5.64 7.69
N ARG A 240 -26.19 -4.36 7.47
CA ARG A 240 -27.32 -3.70 8.14
C ARG A 240 -28.67 -4.03 7.53
N THR A 241 -28.72 -4.45 6.27
CA THR A 241 -29.96 -4.80 5.58
C THR A 241 -30.38 -6.25 5.87
N THR A 242 -29.43 -7.15 6.13
CA THR A 242 -29.72 -8.54 6.55
C THR A 242 -30.20 -8.65 8.01
N ALA A 243 -29.89 -7.67 8.86
CA ALA A 243 -30.29 -7.67 10.27
C ALA A 243 -31.69 -7.09 10.56
N LYS A 244 -32.49 -6.76 9.53
CA LYS A 244 -33.76 -6.02 9.66
C LYS A 244 -35.01 -6.76 9.17
N ASN A 245 -34.99 -8.08 9.12
CA ASN A 245 -36.24 -8.87 9.03
C ASN A 245 -36.60 -9.38 10.43
N PRO A 246 -37.36 -8.63 11.26
CA PRO A 246 -38.14 -9.28 12.29
C PRO A 246 -39.16 -10.17 11.57
N VAL A 247 -39.23 -11.42 11.99
CA VAL A 247 -40.25 -12.38 11.59
C VAL A 247 -41.61 -11.74 11.88
N ASP A 248 -42.41 -11.51 10.84
CA ASP A 248 -43.85 -11.27 10.98
C ASP A 248 -44.45 -12.56 11.56
N ASN A 249 -44.54 -12.63 12.88
CA ASN A 249 -45.45 -13.56 13.54
C ASN A 249 -46.86 -13.00 13.36
N ASN A 250 -47.51 -13.45 12.30
CA ASN A 250 -48.96 -13.59 12.28
C ASN A 250 -49.36 -14.48 13.46
N ASP A 251 -50.00 -13.90 14.46
CA ASP A 251 -50.93 -14.60 15.36
C ASP A 251 -51.86 -13.56 16.00
N ILE A 252 -53.10 -13.50 15.47
CA ILE A 252 -54.41 -13.52 16.14
C ILE A 252 -55.49 -13.13 15.11
#